data_AF-A0A7X5QLT8-F1
#
_entry.id   AF-A0A7X5QLT8-F1
#
_cell.length_a   1.000
_cell.length_b   1.000
_cell.length_c   1.000
_cell.angle_alpha   90.00
_cell.angle_beta   90.00
_cell.angle_gamma   90.00
#
_symmetry.space_group_name_H-M   'P 1'
#
loop_
_entity.id
_entity.type
_entity.pdbx_description
1 polymer ?
#
loop_
_entity_poly.entity_id
_entity_poly.type
_entity_poly.pdbx_seq_one_letter_code
_entity_poly.pdbx_strand_id
1 'polypeptide(L)' 'MKKLIILLIAVLSFSTDAKNKVDVSKIFGKIKIVESFPDYKVKVVENTPDLKVKIVDNFPDKPGKWKFVDSL' A
#
# COMPACT_ATOMS: atom_id res chain seq x y z
N MET A 1 15.38 -12.53 -42.72
CA MET A 1 15.70 -11.45 -41.77
C MET A 1 14.44 -11.07 -40.98
N LYS A 2 14.09 -11.81 -39.92
CA LYS A 2 12.85 -11.58 -39.13
C LYS A 2 13.02 -11.92 -37.63
N LYS A 3 14.25 -11.92 -37.09
CA LYS A 3 14.52 -12.27 -35.68
C LYS A 3 15.39 -11.25 -34.94
N LEU A 4 15.19 -9.94 -35.19
CA LEU A 4 15.99 -8.89 -34.54
C LEU A 4 15.17 -7.71 -33.99
N ILE A 5 13.87 -7.89 -33.73
CA ILE A 5 13.02 -6.82 -33.15
C ILE A 5 12.45 -7.20 -31.77
N ILE A 6 12.68 -8.40 -31.26
CA ILE A 6 12.08 -8.83 -29.98
C ILE A 6 12.88 -8.33 -28.76
N LEU A 7 14.11 -7.84 -28.93
CA LEU A 7 14.93 -7.35 -27.80
C LEU A 7 14.73 -5.86 -27.47
N LEU A 8 14.03 -5.08 -28.31
CA LEU A 8 13.83 -3.65 -28.07
C LEU A 8 12.60 -3.34 -27.20
N ILE A 9 11.69 -4.31 -27.01
CA ILE A 9 10.44 -4.12 -26.25
C ILE A 9 10.64 -4.40 -24.74
N ALA A 10 11.69 -5.12 -24.35
CA ALA A 10 11.95 -5.48 -22.95
C ALA A 10 12.43 -4.30 -22.07
N VAL A 11 12.75 -3.14 -22.66
CA VAL A 11 13.29 -1.97 -21.92
C VAL A 11 12.23 -0.85 -21.74
N LEU A 12 11.04 -0.98 -22.34
CA LEU A 12 10.03 0.09 -22.31
C LEU A 12 8.92 -0.07 -21.26
N SER A 13 9.05 -1.04 -20.33
CA SER A 13 8.17 -1.08 -19.15
C SER A 13 8.71 -0.18 -18.03
N PHE A 14 9.14 1.04 -18.36
CA PHE A 14 9.13 2.12 -17.37
C PHE A 14 7.71 2.65 -17.32
N SER A 15 6.85 1.95 -16.58
CA SER A 15 5.57 2.51 -16.16
C SER A 15 5.87 3.82 -15.45
N THR A 16 5.45 4.93 -16.04
CA THR A 16 5.45 6.21 -15.34
C THR A 16 4.37 6.11 -14.28
N ASP A 17 4.77 5.73 -13.06
CA ASP A 17 3.94 5.89 -11.88
C ASP A 17 3.73 7.39 -11.66
N ALA A 18 2.73 7.94 -12.34
CA ALA A 18 2.07 9.15 -11.88
C ALA A 18 1.54 8.81 -10.49
N LYS A 19 2.35 9.08 -9.46
CA LYS A 19 2.05 8.82 -8.05
C LYS A 19 0.79 9.63 -7.69
N ASN A 20 -0.37 9.05 -7.93
CA ASN A 20 -1.59 9.46 -7.26
C ASN A 20 -1.31 9.29 -5.77
N LYS A 21 -1.23 10.42 -5.06
CA LYS A 21 -1.01 10.42 -3.61
C LYS A 21 -2.16 9.66 -2.97
N VAL A 22 -1.85 8.64 -2.19
CA VAL A 22 -2.85 7.85 -1.47
C VAL A 22 -3.57 8.74 -0.46
N ASP A 23 -4.89 8.70 -0.46
CA ASP A 23 -5.72 9.42 0.50
C ASP A 23 -5.79 8.65 1.82
N VAL A 24 -4.83 8.93 2.71
CA VAL A 24 -4.69 8.27 4.02
C VAL A 24 -5.84 8.56 4.99
N SER A 25 -6.68 9.57 4.70
CA SER A 25 -7.84 9.90 5.55
C SER A 25 -8.91 8.80 5.57
N LYS A 26 -8.87 7.89 4.59
CA LYS A 26 -9.82 6.78 4.47
C LYS A 26 -9.30 5.48 5.09
N ILE A 27 -8.10 5.48 5.67
CA ILE A 27 -7.44 4.27 6.16
C ILE A 27 -7.61 4.17 7.69
N PHE A 28 -8.69 3.53 8.11
CA PHE A 28 -9.02 3.23 9.50
C PHE A 28 -9.96 2.03 9.60
N GLY A 29 -10.21 1.54 10.82
CA GLY A 29 -11.17 0.47 11.05
C GLY A 29 -10.51 -0.85 11.42
N LYS A 30 -11.19 -1.93 11.02
CA LYS A 30 -10.72 -3.31 11.18
C LYS A 30 -9.68 -3.60 10.11
N ILE A 31 -8.46 -3.89 10.52
CA ILE A 31 -7.32 -4.13 9.62
C ILE A 31 -6.92 -5.60 9.68
N LYS A 32 -6.76 -6.20 8.51
CA LYS A 32 -6.20 -7.54 8.35
C LYS A 32 -4.90 -7.45 7.56
N ILE A 33 -3.84 -8.07 8.06
CA ILE A 33 -2.59 -8.24 7.31
C ILE A 33 -2.73 -9.49 6.44
N VAL A 34 -2.41 -9.38 5.16
CA VAL A 34 -2.53 -10.46 4.18
C VAL A 34 -1.28 -10.54 3.31
N GLU A 35 -0.91 -11.75 2.89
CA GLU A 35 0.27 -11.97 2.04
C GLU A 35 0.00 -11.64 0.56
N SER A 36 -1.23 -11.85 0.10
CA SER A 36 -1.61 -11.71 -1.31
C SER A 36 -2.77 -10.73 -1.49
N PHE A 37 -2.68 -9.91 -2.53
CA PHE A 37 -3.70 -8.94 -2.94
C PHE A 37 -4.19 -7.97 -1.84
N PRO A 38 -3.29 -7.29 -1.10
CA PRO A 38 -3.70 -6.27 -0.14
C PRO A 38 -4.27 -5.03 -0.84
N ASP A 39 -5.22 -4.34 -0.19
CA ASP A 39 -5.71 -3.04 -0.66
C ASP A 39 -4.61 -1.97 -0.66
N TYR A 40 -3.74 -2.01 0.36
CA TYR A 40 -2.63 -1.08 0.54
C TYR A 40 -1.36 -1.82 0.97
N LYS A 41 -0.22 -1.39 0.40
CA LYS A 41 1.11 -1.74 0.91
C LYS A 41 1.56 -0.64 1.87
N VAL A 42 1.97 -1.03 3.08
CA VAL A 42 2.39 -0.09 4.12
C VAL A 42 3.85 -0.31 4.51
N LYS A 43 4.52 0.75 4.95
CA LYS A 43 5.88 0.70 5.49
C LYS A 43 5.90 1.42 6.82
N VAL A 44 6.45 0.79 7.85
CA VAL A 44 6.73 1.45 9.13
C VAL A 44 8.00 2.26 8.98
N VAL A 45 7.93 3.55 9.32
CA VAL A 45 9.06 4.49 9.28
C VAL A 45 9.16 5.23 10.60
N GLU A 46 10.37 5.61 10.98
CA GLU A 46 10.62 6.33 12.24
C GLU A 46 10.20 7.80 12.14
N ASN A 47 10.49 8.44 11.00
CA ASN A 47 10.30 9.88 10.81
C ASN A 47 9.41 10.17 9.61
N THR A 48 8.64 11.26 9.72
CA THR A 48 7.77 11.79 8.65
C THR A 48 6.82 10.76 8.01
N PRO A 49 6.05 9.98 8.79
CA PRO A 49 5.07 9.05 8.19
C PRO A 49 3.91 9.82 7.56
N ASP A 50 3.35 9.27 6.48
CA ASP A 50 2.13 9.80 5.84
C ASP A 50 0.90 9.66 6.74
N LEU A 51 0.84 8.59 7.54
CA LEU A 51 -0.24 8.29 8.48
C LEU A 51 0.34 7.87 9.83
N LYS A 52 -0.10 8.51 10.90
CA LYS A 52 0.19 8.08 12.27
C LYS A 52 -0.84 7.05 12.70
N VAL A 53 -0.38 5.86 13.08
CA VAL A 53 -1.26 4.74 13.46
C VAL A 53 -1.25 4.55 14.97
N LYS A 54 -2.43 4.30 15.53
CA LYS A 54 -2.64 3.85 16.91
C LYS A 54 -3.50 2.59 16.90
N ILE A 55 -3.00 1.54 17.54
CA ILE A 55 -3.73 0.29 17.73
C ILE A 55 -4.79 0.50 18.82
N VAL A 56 -6.04 0.12 18.55
CA VAL A 56 -7.18 0.27 19.46
C VAL A 56 -8.07 -0.97 19.44
N ASP A 57 -8.63 -1.33 20.59
CA ASP A 57 -9.61 -2.44 20.68
C ASP A 57 -11.04 -2.00 20.38
N ASN A 58 -11.36 -0.73 20.64
CA ASN A 58 -12.68 -0.15 20.49
C ASN A 58 -12.62 1.16 19.71
N PHE A 59 -13.71 1.45 18.98
CA PHE A 59 -13.89 2.68 18.20
C PHE A 59 -12.74 2.99 17.20
N PRO A 60 -12.43 2.08 16.25
CA PRO A 60 -11.48 2.34 15.17
C PRO A 60 -12.16 3.17 14.06
N ASP A 61 -12.68 4.34 14.39
CA ASP A 61 -13.61 5.12 13.56
C ASP A 61 -13.00 6.40 12.96
N LYS A 62 -11.68 6.56 13.06
CA LYS A 62 -10.94 7.76 12.62
C LYS A 62 -9.62 7.38 11.95
N PRO A 63 -9.11 8.21 11.01
CA PRO A 63 -7.85 7.96 10.31
C PRO A 63 -6.74 7.51 11.27
N GLY A 64 -6.08 6.40 10.94
CA GLY A 64 -4.96 5.87 11.73
C GLY A 64 -5.36 5.12 13.02
N LYS A 65 -6.65 5.06 13.39
CA LYS A 65 -7.10 4.13 14.45
C LYS A 65 -7.35 2.76 13.87
N TRP A 66 -6.50 1.80 14.21
CA TRP A 66 -6.55 0.45 13.66
C TRP A 66 -6.91 -0.54 14.74
N LYS A 67 -7.88 -1.41 14.43
CA LYS A 67 -8.15 -2.61 15.19
C LYS A 67 -7.72 -3.80 14.36
N PHE A 68 -6.68 -4.52 14.78
CA PHE A 68 -6.34 -5.78 14.12
C PHE A 68 -7.42 -6.82 14.43
N VAL A 69 -7.81 -7.60 13.42
CA VAL A 69 -8.87 -8.62 13.52
C VAL A 69 -8.34 -10.05 13.52
N ASP A 70 -7.04 -10.22 13.79
CA ASP A 70 -6.27 -11.47 13.64
C ASP A 70 -6.21 -11.93 12.16
N SER A 71 -5.07 -12.35 11.62
CA SER A 71 -4.31 -13.53 12.05
C SER A 71 -2.84 -13.16 12.36
N LEU A 72 -2.44 -13.28 13.63
CA LEU A 72 -1.05 -13.58 13.95
C LEU A 72 -0.87 -15.10 13.93
#